data_AF-A0AAV7I7X0-F1
#
_entry.id   AF-A0AAV7I7X0-F1
#
_cell.length_a   1.000
_cell.length_b   1.000
_cell.length_c   1.000
_cell.angle_alpha   90.00
_cell.angle_beta   90.00
_cell.angle_gamma   90.00
#
_symmetry.space_group_name_H-M   'P 1'
#
loop_
_entity.id
_entity.type
_entity.pdbx_description
1 polymer ?
#
loop_
_entity_poly.entity_id
_entity_poly.type
_entity_poly.pdbx_seq_one_letter_code
_entity_poly.pdbx_strand_id
1 'polypeptide(L)'
;MILSALIVLTAQFFSVQGNFVVLLKDIDCPLFNEEFFTEPDAYIDDNNAIFFNTTIVKELLPTTQGYLAIIGASLGEYVVNTGFDIQMPLCDMMNEPVILGPLLRVFGFSEDNCPPKMGVYGSEGYTLPTATFPDDFPRNQYQSLFELTIEEEDSNSYFEVRRTQKLTY
;
A
#
# COMPACT_ATOMS: atom_id res chain seq x y z
N MET A 1 11.69 -62.52 -31.88
CA MET A 1 12.39 -61.23 -32.07
C MET A 1 11.32 -60.20 -32.40
N ILE A 2 10.99 -59.33 -31.43
CA ILE A 2 11.26 -57.87 -31.47
C ILE A 2 10.15 -57.17 -32.31
N LEU A 3 9.36 -56.22 -31.83
CA LEU A 3 9.45 -55.35 -30.66
C LEU A 3 8.05 -54.76 -30.39
N SER A 4 7.63 -54.74 -29.13
CA SER A 4 6.47 -53.98 -28.66
C SER A 4 6.80 -52.49 -28.67
N ALA A 5 6.03 -51.66 -29.40
CA ALA A 5 6.19 -50.21 -29.39
C ALA A 5 5.49 -49.63 -28.15
N LEU A 6 6.27 -49.34 -27.11
CA LEU A 6 5.84 -48.60 -25.93
C LEU A 6 5.95 -47.09 -26.24
N ILE A 7 4.81 -46.43 -26.48
CA ILE A 7 4.75 -44.97 -26.57
C ILE A 7 4.79 -44.43 -25.14
N VAL A 8 5.97 -43.98 -24.72
CA VAL A 8 6.16 -43.27 -23.45
C VAL A 8 5.69 -41.83 -23.66
N LEU A 9 4.50 -41.51 -23.12
CA LEU A 9 3.98 -40.16 -23.06
C LEU A 9 4.74 -39.39 -21.96
N THR A 10 5.87 -38.77 -22.29
CA THR A 10 6.54 -37.84 -21.37
C THR A 10 5.75 -36.55 -21.33
N ALA A 11 4.83 -36.42 -20.38
CA ALA A 11 4.25 -35.14 -20.00
C ALA A 11 5.38 -34.23 -19.53
N GLN A 12 5.84 -33.33 -20.40
CA GLN A 12 6.74 -32.26 -20.02
C GLN A 12 5.96 -31.33 -19.10
N PHE A 13 6.19 -31.47 -17.79
CA PHE A 13 5.83 -30.46 -16.82
C PHE A 13 6.65 -29.21 -17.16
N PHE A 14 6.10 -28.33 -18.00
CA PHE A 14 6.59 -26.98 -18.12
C PHE A 14 6.34 -26.31 -16.77
N SER A 15 7.37 -26.22 -15.94
CA SER A 15 7.35 -25.33 -14.79
C SER A 15 7.33 -23.90 -15.35
N VAL A 16 6.14 -23.31 -15.43
CA VAL A 16 6.02 -21.87 -15.68
C VAL A 16 6.51 -21.17 -14.43
N GLN A 17 7.73 -20.66 -14.48
CA GLN A 17 8.28 -19.80 -13.45
C GLN A 17 7.76 -18.39 -13.74
N GLY A 18 6.70 -17.98 -13.05
CA GLY A 18 6.20 -16.61 -13.13
C GLY A 18 7.03 -15.72 -12.21
N ASN A 19 7.69 -14.70 -12.75
CA ASN A 19 8.25 -13.63 -11.92
C ASN A 19 7.10 -12.67 -11.54
N PHE A 20 7.09 -12.17 -10.31
CA PHE A 20 6.15 -11.15 -9.87
C PHE A 20 6.92 -9.85 -9.65
N VAL A 21 6.63 -8.83 -10.46
CA VAL A 21 7.29 -7.52 -10.37
C VAL A 21 6.25 -6.45 -10.07
N VAL A 22 6.46 -5.72 -8.97
CA VAL A 22 5.69 -4.52 -8.62
C VAL A 22 6.49 -3.30 -9.05
N LEU A 23 5.92 -2.48 -9.92
CA LEU A 23 6.50 -1.20 -10.35
C LEU A 23 5.67 -0.07 -9.78
N LEU A 24 6.31 0.85 -9.06
CA LEU A 24 5.64 2.02 -8.52
C LEU A 24 5.78 3.15 -9.54
N LYS A 25 4.67 3.80 -9.86
CA LYS A 25 4.66 4.88 -10.86
C LYS A 25 4.64 6.25 -10.23
N ASP A 26 3.83 6.41 -9.18
CA ASP A 26 3.55 7.72 -8.63
C ASP A 26 3.05 7.64 -7.18
N ILE A 27 3.33 8.68 -6.42
CA ILE A 27 2.79 8.96 -5.09
C ILE A 27 2.46 10.45 -5.01
N ASP A 28 1.25 10.75 -4.59
CA ASP A 28 0.75 12.12 -4.48
C ASP A 28 -0.08 12.26 -3.20
N CYS A 29 -0.06 13.46 -2.60
CA CYS A 29 -0.80 13.83 -1.40
C CYS A 29 -1.69 15.04 -1.69
N PRO A 30 -2.71 14.91 -2.56
CA PRO A 30 -3.45 16.05 -3.09
C PRO A 30 -4.30 16.77 -2.04
N LEU A 31 -4.63 16.11 -0.93
CA LEU A 31 -5.44 16.64 0.15
C LEU A 31 -4.77 16.36 1.49
N PHE A 32 -4.54 17.41 2.28
CA PHE A 32 -4.11 17.32 3.66
C PHE A 32 -4.72 18.46 4.48
N ASN A 33 -4.90 18.25 5.79
CA ASN A 33 -5.32 19.33 6.69
C ASN A 33 -4.09 19.99 7.33
N GLU A 34 -3.83 21.25 6.98
CA GLU A 34 -2.76 22.10 7.54
C GLU A 34 -2.83 22.27 9.06
N GLU A 35 -4.00 22.08 9.67
CA GLU A 35 -4.18 22.09 11.12
C GLU A 35 -3.48 20.92 11.81
N PHE A 36 -3.37 19.77 11.14
CA PHE A 36 -2.81 18.53 11.70
C PHE A 36 -1.47 18.15 11.08
N PHE A 37 -1.25 18.48 9.81
CA PHE A 37 -0.07 18.08 9.04
C PHE A 37 0.53 19.25 8.27
N THR A 38 1.85 19.32 8.19
CA THR A 38 2.50 20.12 7.14
C THR A 38 2.33 19.46 5.78
N GLU A 39 2.46 20.24 4.70
CA GLU A 39 2.50 19.72 3.35
C GLU A 39 3.46 18.52 3.26
N PRO A 40 2.98 17.34 2.87
CA PRO A 40 3.83 16.16 2.78
C PRO A 40 4.76 16.25 1.58
N ASP A 41 6.02 15.89 1.78
CA ASP A 41 6.96 15.63 0.70
C ASP A 41 7.02 14.13 0.45
N ALA A 42 6.47 13.69 -0.68
CA ALA A 42 6.37 12.29 -1.05
C ALA A 42 6.92 12.06 -2.47
N TYR A 43 7.76 11.05 -2.62
CA TYR A 43 8.30 10.66 -3.93
C TYR A 43 8.68 9.17 -3.97
N ILE A 44 8.90 8.67 -5.18
CA ILE A 44 9.42 7.32 -5.42
C ILE A 44 10.79 7.46 -6.08
N ASP A 45 11.79 6.72 -5.59
CA ASP A 45 13.12 6.71 -6.19
C ASP A 45 13.27 5.69 -7.34
N ASP A 46 14.45 5.67 -7.96
CA ASP A 46 14.77 4.73 -9.05
C ASP A 46 14.74 3.25 -8.63
N ASN A 47 14.76 2.95 -7.32
CA ASN A 47 14.73 1.59 -6.77
C ASN A 47 13.32 1.13 -6.37
N ASN A 48 12.27 1.88 -6.72
CA ASN A 48 10.89 1.67 -6.26
C ASN A 48 10.75 1.74 -4.73
N ALA A 49 11.58 2.53 -4.05
CA ALA A 49 11.40 2.86 -2.64
C ALA A 49 10.53 4.12 -2.52
N ILE A 50 9.56 4.06 -1.61
CA ILE A 50 8.70 5.20 -1.27
C ILE A 50 9.38 6.03 -0.21
N PHE A 51 9.50 7.32 -0.48
CA PHE A 51 9.89 8.34 0.49
C PHE A 51 8.67 9.18 0.82
N PHE A 52 8.48 9.44 2.10
CA PHE A 52 7.41 10.27 2.62
C PHE A 52 7.95 11.02 3.83
N ASN A 53 7.73 12.33 3.89
CA ASN A 53 8.06 13.17 5.02
C ASN A 53 6.90 14.12 5.31
N THR A 54 6.51 14.23 6.57
CA THR A 54 5.53 15.21 7.03
C THR A 54 5.79 15.56 8.48
N THR A 55 5.18 16.63 8.98
CA THR A 55 5.19 16.98 10.39
C THR A 55 3.76 16.95 10.91
N ILE A 56 3.53 16.19 11.99
CA ILE A 56 2.28 16.25 12.75
C ILE A 56 2.38 17.47 13.67
N VAL A 57 1.53 18.47 13.45
CA VAL A 57 1.57 19.76 14.16
C VAL A 57 0.52 19.88 15.27
N LYS A 58 -0.49 18.99 15.27
CA LYS A 58 -1.52 18.87 16.31
C LYS A 58 -1.72 17.40 16.68
N GLU A 59 -2.01 17.13 17.95
CA GLU A 59 -2.20 15.75 18.43
C GLU A 59 -3.38 15.08 17.73
N LEU A 60 -3.15 13.85 17.24
CA LEU A 60 -4.21 13.01 16.70
C LEU A 60 -4.99 12.36 17.84
N LEU A 61 -6.32 12.29 17.70
CA LEU A 61 -7.18 11.66 18.71
C LEU A 61 -7.08 10.13 18.66
N PRO A 62 -7.27 9.42 19.79
CA PRO A 62 -7.35 7.95 19.80
C PRO A 62 -8.47 7.37 18.91
N THR A 63 -9.47 8.18 18.58
CA THR A 63 -10.59 7.83 17.70
C THR A 63 -10.27 7.98 16.21
N THR A 64 -9.08 8.50 15.85
CA THR A 64 -8.67 8.70 14.45
C THR A 64 -8.80 7.39 13.66
N GLN A 65 -9.59 7.42 12.60
CA GLN A 65 -9.79 6.28 11.72
C GLN A 65 -8.81 6.38 10.56
N GLY A 66 -8.26 5.24 10.16
CA GLY A 66 -7.63 5.11 8.86
C GLY A 66 -8.57 4.38 7.91
N TYR A 67 -8.42 4.68 6.63
CA TYR A 67 -9.09 4.02 5.53
C TYR A 67 -8.05 3.71 4.46
N LEU A 68 -8.10 2.50 3.90
CA LEU A 68 -7.29 2.09 2.75
C LEU A 68 -8.20 1.43 1.72
N ALA A 69 -8.12 1.89 0.48
CA ALA A 69 -8.71 1.19 -0.66
C ALA A 69 -7.65 0.87 -1.72
N ILE A 70 -7.77 -0.30 -2.33
CA ILE A 70 -7.03 -0.68 -3.55
C ILE A 70 -8.01 -0.77 -4.71
N ILE A 71 -7.77 0.04 -5.73
CA ILE A 71 -8.64 0.18 -6.90
C ILE A 71 -7.87 -0.26 -8.14
N GLY A 72 -8.35 -1.28 -8.84
CA GLY A 72 -7.79 -1.76 -10.10
C GLY A 72 -8.17 -0.88 -11.28
N ALA A 73 -7.29 -0.84 -12.28
CA ALA A 73 -7.57 -0.15 -13.53
C ALA A 73 -8.44 -1.00 -14.48
N SER A 74 -9.33 -0.35 -15.21
CA SER A 74 -10.03 -0.90 -16.37
C SER A 74 -10.11 0.18 -17.44
N LEU A 75 -9.76 -0.16 -18.68
CA LEU A 75 -9.74 0.76 -19.83
C LEU A 75 -8.96 2.07 -19.57
N GLY A 76 -7.96 2.04 -18.69
CA GLY A 76 -7.12 3.20 -18.35
C GLY A 76 -7.60 4.02 -17.15
N GLU A 77 -8.74 3.68 -16.56
CA GLU A 77 -9.31 4.37 -15.39
C GLU A 77 -9.32 3.46 -14.15
N TYR A 78 -9.07 4.02 -12.96
CA TYR A 78 -9.12 3.28 -11.70
C TYR A 78 -10.57 3.18 -11.19
N VAL A 79 -11.27 2.13 -11.63
CA VAL A 79 -12.71 1.94 -11.35
C VAL A 79 -13.05 0.55 -10.81
N VAL A 80 -12.10 -0.39 -10.82
CA VAL A 80 -12.35 -1.77 -10.40
C VAL A 80 -12.12 -1.87 -8.89
N ASN A 81 -13.19 -1.97 -8.11
CA ASN A 81 -13.03 -2.30 -6.69
C ASN A 81 -12.43 -3.71 -6.57
N THR A 82 -11.29 -3.82 -5.90
CA THR A 82 -10.59 -5.10 -5.71
C THR A 82 -11.14 -5.92 -4.55
N GLY A 83 -12.06 -5.35 -3.76
CA GLY A 83 -12.51 -5.89 -2.48
C GLY A 83 -11.56 -5.62 -1.32
N PHE A 84 -10.40 -5.02 -1.58
CA PHE A 84 -9.47 -4.55 -0.54
C PHE A 84 -9.84 -3.12 -0.15
N ASP A 85 -10.77 -3.03 0.79
CA ASP A 85 -11.20 -1.83 1.47
C ASP A 85 -11.14 -2.10 2.98
N ILE A 86 -10.30 -1.35 3.69
CA ILE A 86 -10.04 -1.52 5.11
C ILE A 86 -10.28 -0.18 5.80
N GLN A 87 -11.27 -0.14 6.68
CA GLN A 87 -11.51 0.97 7.59
C GLN A 87 -11.41 0.47 9.03
N MET A 88 -10.53 1.08 9.82
CA MET A 88 -10.35 0.74 11.22
C MET A 88 -9.59 1.85 11.96
N PRO A 89 -9.55 1.85 13.31
CA PRO A 89 -8.75 2.80 14.07
C PRO A 89 -7.29 2.80 13.62
N LEU A 90 -6.66 3.98 13.54
CA LEU A 90 -5.28 4.15 13.06
C LEU A 90 -4.29 3.23 13.81
N CYS A 91 -4.48 3.08 15.12
CA CYS A 91 -3.60 2.23 15.92
C CYS A 91 -3.78 0.74 15.64
N ASP A 92 -4.97 0.31 15.24
CA ASP A 92 -5.22 -1.06 14.84
C ASP A 92 -4.61 -1.35 13.45
N MET A 93 -4.56 -0.35 12.56
CA MET A 93 -3.91 -0.48 11.25
C MET A 93 -2.42 -0.82 11.34
N MET A 94 -1.74 -0.41 12.42
CA MET A 94 -0.33 -0.78 12.62
C MET A 94 -0.12 -2.28 12.80
N ASN A 95 -1.16 -3.02 13.19
CA ASN A 95 -1.14 -4.46 13.34
C ASN A 95 -1.42 -5.20 12.02
N GLU A 96 -1.78 -4.48 10.95
CA GLU A 96 -1.99 -5.08 9.63
C GLU A 96 -0.64 -5.59 9.07
N PRO A 97 -0.50 -6.89 8.78
CA PRO A 97 0.82 -7.49 8.58
C PRO A 97 1.43 -7.28 7.19
N VAL A 98 0.65 -6.87 6.18
CA VAL A 98 1.04 -6.98 4.77
C VAL A 98 1.44 -5.63 4.15
N ILE A 99 0.64 -4.59 4.32
CA ILE A 99 0.76 -3.31 3.62
C ILE A 99 0.87 -2.14 4.60
N LEU A 100 -0.18 -1.88 5.38
CA LEU A 100 -0.31 -0.67 6.19
C LEU A 100 0.57 -0.70 7.42
N GLY A 101 0.61 -1.80 8.17
CA GLY A 101 1.45 -1.89 9.35
C GLY A 101 2.93 -1.64 9.04
N PRO A 102 3.52 -2.35 8.06
CA PRO A 102 4.87 -2.07 7.59
C PRO A 102 5.06 -0.63 7.10
N LEU A 103 4.11 -0.08 6.33
CA LEU A 103 4.19 1.29 5.81
C LEU A 103 4.20 2.33 6.94
N LEU A 104 3.24 2.26 7.85
CA LEU A 104 3.11 3.16 9.00
C LEU A 104 4.34 3.11 9.91
N ARG A 105 4.89 1.91 10.15
CA ARG A 105 6.13 1.75 10.92
C ARG A 105 7.31 2.43 10.24
N VAL A 106 7.39 2.35 8.91
CA VAL A 106 8.47 3.00 8.15
C VAL A 106 8.31 4.52 8.11
N PHE A 107 7.10 5.04 8.26
CA PHE A 107 6.86 6.47 8.50
C PHE A 107 7.21 6.91 9.94
N GLY A 108 7.56 5.97 10.82
CA GLY A 108 7.96 6.25 12.21
C GLY A 108 6.83 6.08 13.23
N PHE A 109 5.70 5.48 12.85
CA PHE A 109 4.61 5.21 13.79
C PHE A 109 4.93 3.92 14.56
N SER A 110 4.60 3.88 15.84
CA SER A 110 4.86 2.70 16.68
C SER A 110 3.73 2.45 17.66
N GLU A 111 3.59 1.21 18.12
CA GLU A 111 2.61 0.83 19.14
C GLU A 111 2.75 1.64 20.43
N ASP A 112 3.99 1.96 20.83
CA ASP A 112 4.28 2.78 22.01
C ASP A 112 3.95 4.27 21.84
N ASN A 113 3.71 4.70 20.60
CA ASN A 113 3.43 6.08 20.22
C ASN A 113 2.21 6.14 19.29
N CYS A 114 1.12 5.46 19.67
CA CYS A 114 -0.12 5.54 18.94
C CYS A 114 -1.29 6.04 19.82
N PRO A 115 -2.00 7.11 19.42
CA PRO A 115 -1.76 7.93 18.23
C PRO A 115 -0.38 8.60 18.22
N PRO A 116 0.22 8.83 17.03
CA PRO A 116 1.51 9.48 16.92
C PRO A 116 1.46 10.90 17.50
N LYS A 117 2.39 11.18 18.40
CA LYS A 117 2.58 12.52 18.96
C LYS A 117 2.99 13.52 17.89
N MET A 118 2.84 14.80 18.18
CA MET A 118 3.39 15.86 17.34
C MET A 118 4.90 15.67 17.12
N GLY A 119 5.36 15.94 15.91
CA GLY A 119 6.76 15.72 15.53
C GLY A 119 6.95 15.52 14.03
N VAL A 120 8.21 15.35 13.65
CA VAL A 120 8.62 15.06 12.27
C VAL A 120 8.56 13.56 12.06
N TYR A 121 7.86 13.15 11.01
CA TYR A 121 7.69 11.77 10.59
C TYR A 121 8.17 11.62 9.16
N GLY A 122 8.73 10.46 8.87
CA GLY A 122 9.11 10.14 7.52
C GLY A 122 9.87 8.85 7.41
N SER A 123 10.12 8.46 6.17
CA SER A 123 10.81 7.21 5.83
C SER A 123 12.15 7.47 5.17
N GLU A 124 13.14 6.65 5.52
CA GLU A 124 14.40 6.54 4.77
C GLU A 124 14.27 5.69 3.48
N GLY A 125 13.04 5.33 3.09
CA GLY A 125 12.71 4.51 1.94
C GLY A 125 11.95 3.24 2.32
N TYR A 126 10.75 3.06 1.77
CA TYR A 126 9.94 1.86 1.94
C TYR A 126 9.78 1.10 0.63
N THR A 127 10.30 -0.14 0.58
CA THR A 127 10.02 -1.06 -0.52
C THR A 127 8.88 -2.00 -0.14
N LEU A 128 7.94 -2.22 -1.05
CA LEU A 128 6.87 -3.18 -0.82
C LEU A 128 7.42 -4.60 -0.66
N PRO A 129 6.95 -5.37 0.34
CA PRO A 129 7.24 -6.78 0.45
C PRO A 129 6.43 -7.54 -0.61
N THR A 130 6.95 -7.63 -1.83
CA THR A 130 6.23 -8.27 -2.95
C THR A 130 5.94 -9.77 -2.71
N ALA A 131 6.74 -10.41 -1.86
CA ALA A 131 6.58 -11.82 -1.48
C ALA A 131 5.36 -12.11 -0.58
N THR A 132 4.72 -11.09 -0.01
CA THR A 132 3.54 -11.28 0.87
C THR A 132 2.21 -11.13 0.14
N PHE A 133 2.22 -10.75 -1.14
CA PHE A 133 1.00 -10.72 -1.95
C PHE A 133 0.60 -12.15 -2.35
N PRO A 134 -0.71 -12.47 -2.38
CA PRO A 134 -1.18 -13.76 -2.87
C PRO A 134 -0.77 -13.98 -4.33
N ASP A 135 -0.35 -15.20 -4.67
CA ASP A 135 0.04 -15.56 -6.05
C ASP A 135 -1.10 -15.35 -7.07
N ASP A 136 -2.35 -15.45 -6.60
CA ASP A 136 -3.56 -15.26 -7.41
C ASP A 136 -3.96 -13.77 -7.57
N PHE A 137 -3.18 -12.84 -7.02
CA PHE A 137 -3.49 -11.42 -7.13
C PHE A 137 -3.38 -10.98 -8.61
N PRO A 138 -4.46 -10.47 -9.22
CA PRO A 138 -4.51 -10.32 -10.67
C PRO A 138 -3.46 -9.33 -11.19
N ARG A 139 -2.95 -9.58 -12.39
CA ARG A 139 -2.20 -8.56 -13.12
C ARG A 139 -3.08 -7.35 -13.38
N ASN A 140 -2.71 -6.22 -12.81
CA ASN A 140 -3.32 -4.96 -13.19
C ASN A 140 -2.42 -3.77 -12.84
N GLN A 141 -2.88 -2.59 -13.25
CA GLN A 141 -2.52 -1.35 -12.57
C GLN A 141 -3.48 -1.16 -11.41
N TYR A 142 -2.96 -0.72 -10.28
CA TYR A 142 -3.72 -0.47 -9.08
C TYR A 142 -3.42 0.93 -8.56
N GLN A 143 -4.44 1.57 -8.02
CA GLN A 143 -4.32 2.75 -7.21
C GLN A 143 -4.56 2.36 -5.75
N SER A 144 -3.64 2.74 -4.85
CA SER A 144 -3.89 2.67 -3.41
C SER A 144 -4.26 4.06 -2.93
N LEU A 145 -5.32 4.12 -2.14
CA LEU A 145 -5.89 5.32 -1.55
C LEU A 145 -5.83 5.15 -0.05
N PHE A 146 -5.03 5.97 0.64
CA PHE A 146 -4.99 5.98 2.10
C PHE A 146 -5.59 7.28 2.60
N GLU A 147 -6.53 7.18 3.54
CA GLU A 147 -7.19 8.31 4.16
C GLU A 147 -7.11 8.25 5.68
N LEU A 148 -6.83 9.37 6.33
CA LEU A 148 -7.07 9.54 7.78
C LEU A 148 -8.30 10.40 7.97
N THR A 149 -9.23 9.95 8.82
CA THR A 149 -10.36 10.73 9.29
C THR A 149 -10.17 11.05 10.77
N ILE A 150 -10.06 12.33 11.06
CA ILE A 150 -9.97 12.85 12.43
C ILE A 150 -11.32 13.49 12.75
N GLU A 151 -12.08 12.86 13.65
CA GLU A 151 -13.34 13.39 14.15
C GLU A 151 -13.07 14.28 15.37
N GLU A 152 -13.09 15.61 15.18
CA GLU A 152 -13.27 16.55 16.29
C GLU A 152 -14.74 16.98 16.37
N GLU A 153 -15.18 17.47 17.54
CA GLU A 153 -16.59 17.83 17.83
C GLU A 153 -17.23 18.80 16.81
N ASP A 154 -16.47 19.43 15.89
CA ASP A 154 -16.99 20.33 14.86
C ASP A 154 -16.28 20.28 13.47
N SER A 155 -15.40 19.29 13.17
CA SER A 155 -14.81 19.19 11.81
C SER A 155 -14.27 17.79 11.45
N ASN A 156 -14.51 17.36 10.20
CA ASN A 156 -13.87 16.18 9.61
C ASN A 156 -12.61 16.63 8.87
N SER A 157 -11.46 16.13 9.30
CA SER A 157 -10.18 16.37 8.63
C SER A 157 -9.77 15.13 7.83
N TYR A 158 -9.32 15.34 6.59
CA TYR A 158 -8.92 14.28 5.66
C TYR A 158 -7.45 14.44 5.27
N PHE A 159 -6.77 13.30 5.09
CA PHE A 159 -5.41 13.21 4.57
C PHE A 159 -5.40 12.13 3.51
N GLU A 160 -5.29 12.47 2.22
CA GLU A 160 -5.39 11.52 1.10
C GLU A 160 -4.02 11.25 0.49
N VAL A 161 -3.56 10.00 0.50
CA VAL A 161 -2.38 9.56 -0.26
C VAL A 161 -2.85 8.71 -1.43
N ARG A 162 -2.62 9.19 -2.65
CA ARG A 162 -2.85 8.45 -3.89
C ARG A 162 -1.57 7.85 -4.39
N ARG A 163 -1.59 6.55 -4.66
CA ARG A 163 -0.43 5.82 -5.17
C ARG A 163 -0.81 5.00 -6.37
N THR A 164 -0.03 5.05 -7.44
CA THR A 164 -0.20 4.15 -8.59
C THR A 164 0.89 3.08 -8.64
N GLN A 165 0.49 1.81 -8.80
CA GLN A 165 1.39 0.68 -9.00
C GLN A 165 0.98 -0.18 -10.21
N LYS A 166 1.94 -0.77 -10.91
CA LYS A 166 1.73 -1.68 -12.04
C LYS A 166 2.36 -3.04 -11.73
N LEU A 167 1.58 -4.11 -11.89
CA LEU A 167 2.07 -5.49 -11.76
C LEU A 167 2.43 -6.09 -13.12
N THR A 168 3.63 -6.66 -13.24
CA THR A 168 4.14 -7.31 -14.47
C THR A 168 4.82 -8.66 -14.18
N TYR A 169 4.91 -9.56 -15.18
CA TYR A 169 5.74 -10.78 -15.16
C TYR A 169 7.02 -10.57 -15.96
#